data_AF-A0A382P9E7-F1
#
_entry.id   AF-A0A382P9E7-F1
#
_cell.length_a   1.000
_cell.length_b   1.000
_cell.length_c   1.000
_cell.angle_alpha   90.00
_cell.angle_beta   90.00
_cell.angle_gamma   90.00
#
_symmetry.space_group_name_H-M   'P 1'
#
loop_
_entity.id
_entity.type
_entity.pdbx_description
1 polymer ?
#
loop_
_entity_poly.entity_id
_entity_poly.type
_entity_poly.pdbx_seq_one_letter_code
_entity_poly.pdbx_strand_id
1 'polypeptide(L)'
;MIRFQTYIFLVTGILIALTSCSPKPTIKVPAEFESGQNNFHRVCANCHGADALGKQTRAPGLIDPEYFSENFSDEEMYKQIIEGSD
;
A
#
# COMPACT_ATOMS: atom_id res chain seq x y z
N MET A 1 -35.34 -18.95 7.59
CA MET A 1 -34.73 -17.76 6.95
C MET A 1 -33.39 -17.36 7.60
N ILE A 2 -33.31 -17.23 8.92
CA ILE A 2 -32.09 -16.78 9.64
C ILE A 2 -30.87 -17.71 9.39
N ARG A 3 -31.04 -19.04 9.47
CA ARG A 3 -29.94 -19.99 9.24
C ARG A 3 -29.37 -19.94 7.81
N PHE A 4 -30.23 -19.77 6.81
CA PHE A 4 -29.82 -19.63 5.41
C PHE A 4 -29.02 -18.34 5.19
N GLN A 5 -29.45 -17.25 5.81
CA GLN A 5 -28.71 -15.98 5.81
C GLN A 5 -27.31 -16.14 6.44
N THR A 6 -27.21 -16.83 7.58
CA THR A 6 -25.94 -17.11 8.25
C THR A 6 -25.00 -17.94 7.36
N TYR A 7 -25.51 -18.96 6.67
CA TYR A 7 -24.69 -19.75 5.75
C TYR A 7 -24.19 -18.93 4.56
N ILE A 8 -25.03 -18.04 4.01
CA ILE A 8 -24.60 -17.12 2.95
C ILE A 8 -23.45 -16.24 3.44
N PHE A 9 -23.57 -15.63 4.62
CA PHE A 9 -22.50 -14.79 5.19
C PHE A 9 -21.21 -15.55 5.48
N LEU A 10 -21.29 -16.80 5.94
CA LEU A 10 -20.11 -17.63 6.17
C LEU A 10 -19.42 -17.99 4.86
N VAL A 11 -20.18 -18.40 3.84
CA VAL A 11 -19.64 -18.77 2.53
C VAL A 11 -19.02 -17.56 1.83
N THR A 12 -19.67 -16.40 1.86
CA THR A 12 -19.10 -15.16 1.28
C THR A 12 -17.85 -14.70 2.03
N GLY A 13 -17.82 -14.76 3.36
CA GLY A 13 -16.63 -14.45 4.16
C GLY A 13 -15.44 -15.35 3.84
N ILE A 14 -15.68 -16.66 3.70
CA ILE A 14 -14.64 -17.63 3.32
C ILE A 14 -14.12 -17.35 1.89
N LEU A 15 -15.02 -17.11 0.94
CA LEU A 15 -14.64 -16.83 -0.45
C LEU A 15 -13.77 -15.56 -0.56
N ILE A 16 -14.13 -14.49 0.14
CA ILE A 16 -13.36 -13.23 0.15
C ILE A 16 -11.95 -13.45 0.73
N ALA A 17 -11.84 -14.22 1.82
CA ALA A 17 -10.55 -14.52 2.44
C ALA A 17 -9.62 -15.34 1.53
N LEU A 18 -10.17 -16.23 0.70
CA LEU A 18 -9.40 -17.05 -0.24
C LEU A 18 -8.94 -16.26 -1.47
N THR A 19 -9.66 -15.21 -1.88
CA THR A 19 -9.32 -14.40 -3.06
C THR A 19 -8.50 -13.15 -2.74
N SER A 20 -8.37 -12.78 -1.46
CA SER A 20 -7.60 -11.60 -1.05
C SER A 20 -6.10 -11.91 -1.08
N CYS A 21 -5.48 -11.78 -2.26
CA CYS A 21 -4.04 -11.88 -2.41
C CYS A 21 -3.43 -10.49 -2.25
N SER A 22 -2.97 -10.14 -1.04
CA SER A 22 -2.14 -8.95 -0.87
C SER A 22 -0.72 -9.24 -1.38
N PRO A 23 -0.14 -8.37 -2.21
CA PRO A 23 1.26 -8.48 -2.61
C PRO A 23 2.14 -8.52 -1.36
N LYS A 24 2.88 -9.61 -1.17
CA LYS A 24 3.90 -9.68 -0.11
C LYS A 24 5.19 -9.10 -0.64
N PRO A 25 5.86 -8.21 0.12
CA PRO A 25 7.18 -7.75 -0.24
C PRO A 25 8.13 -8.94 -0.37
N THR A 26 8.84 -9.03 -1.50
CA THR A 26 9.82 -10.09 -1.76
C THR A 26 11.23 -9.71 -1.29
N ILE A 27 11.44 -8.43 -1.00
CA ILE A 27 12.70 -7.86 -0.52
C ILE A 27 12.57 -7.53 0.96
N LYS A 28 13.45 -8.11 1.78
CA LYS A 28 13.60 -7.72 3.18
C LYS A 28 14.40 -6.42 3.25
N VAL A 29 13.76 -5.39 3.78
CA VAL A 29 14.41 -4.13 4.13
C VAL A 29 15.11 -4.25 5.49
N PRO A 30 16.08 -3.38 5.81
CA PRO A 30 16.60 -3.24 7.17
C PRO A 30 15.47 -3.09 8.21
N ALA A 31 15.72 -3.55 9.44
CA ALA A 31 14.71 -3.66 10.49
C ALA A 31 14.00 -2.33 10.78
N GLU A 32 14.74 -1.23 10.73
CA GLU A 32 14.26 0.14 10.89
C GLU A 32 13.23 0.57 9.83
N PHE A 33 13.22 -0.08 8.65
CA PHE A 33 12.32 0.24 7.54
C PHE A 33 11.16 -0.75 7.40
N GLU A 34 11.13 -1.86 8.15
CA GLU A 34 10.06 -2.86 8.05
C GLU A 34 8.67 -2.26 8.35
N SER A 35 8.59 -1.38 9.35
CA SER A 35 7.35 -0.66 9.67
C SER A 35 6.90 0.23 8.50
N GLY A 36 7.84 0.95 7.88
CA GLY A 36 7.59 1.79 6.70
C GLY A 36 7.08 0.96 5.51
N GLN A 37 7.72 -0.16 5.21
CA GLN A 37 7.30 -1.08 4.14
C GLN A 37 5.86 -1.58 4.36
N ASN A 38 5.52 -1.97 5.59
CA ASN A 38 4.17 -2.44 5.93
C ASN A 38 3.11 -1.35 5.74
N ASN A 39 3.40 -0.12 6.18
CA ASN A 39 2.50 1.01 6.00
C ASN A 39 2.33 1.39 4.52
N PHE A 40 3.42 1.38 3.76
CA PHE A 40 3.40 1.64 2.32
C PHE A 40 2.45 0.69 1.59
N HIS A 41 2.57 -0.63 1.83
CA HIS A 41 1.71 -1.62 1.18
C HIS A 41 0.25 -1.54 1.63
N ARG A 42 0.02 -1.12 2.88
CA ARG A 42 -1.33 -0.97 3.42
C ARG A 42 -2.06 0.25 2.85
N VAL A 43 -1.37 1.38 2.69
CA VAL A 43 -2.02 2.68 2.45
C VAL A 43 -1.67 3.26 1.08
N CYS A 44 -0.41 3.16 0.66
CA CYS A 44 0.12 3.90 -0.50
C CYS A 44 0.11 3.07 -1.80
N ALA A 45 0.38 1.76 -1.71
CA ALA A 45 0.58 0.88 -2.86
C ALA A 45 -0.64 0.79 -3.80
N ASN A 46 -1.84 1.06 -3.31
CA ASN A 46 -3.05 1.09 -4.14
C ASN A 46 -3.04 2.21 -5.19
N CYS A 47 -2.24 3.26 -4.98
CA CYS A 47 -2.10 4.40 -5.89
C CYS A 47 -0.70 4.51 -6.50
N HIS A 48 0.36 4.15 -5.77
CA HIS A 48 1.74 4.23 -6.24
C HIS A 48 2.31 2.90 -6.76
N GLY A 49 1.50 1.83 -6.74
CA GLY A 49 1.93 0.48 -7.11
C GLY A 49 2.58 -0.27 -5.94
N ALA A 50 2.47 -1.60 -5.95
CA ALA A 50 3.09 -2.45 -4.92
C ALA A 50 4.63 -2.39 -4.94
N ASP A 51 5.21 -2.04 -6.09
CA ASP A 51 6.64 -1.84 -6.30
C ASP A 51 7.07 -0.37 -6.25
N ALA A 52 6.15 0.55 -5.90
CA ALA A 52 6.36 1.99 -5.89
C ALA A 52 6.78 2.61 -7.24
N LEU A 53 6.61 1.90 -8.37
CA LEU A 53 6.97 2.42 -9.69
C LEU A 53 5.86 3.24 -10.36
N GLY A 54 4.66 3.32 -9.76
CA GLY A 54 3.53 4.11 -10.29
C GLY A 54 2.96 3.62 -11.62
N LYS A 55 3.41 2.46 -12.13
CA LYS A 55 3.04 1.97 -13.46
C LYS A 55 1.60 1.46 -13.47
N GLN A 56 0.77 2.06 -14.32
CA GLN A 56 -0.67 1.77 -14.47
C GLN A 56 -1.54 2.14 -13.26
N THR A 57 -1.06 3.03 -12.39
CA THR A 57 -1.79 3.47 -11.20
C THR A 57 -2.17 4.96 -11.28
N ARG A 58 -2.85 5.46 -10.25
CA ARG A 58 -3.41 6.82 -10.21
C ARG A 58 -2.40 7.90 -9.75
N ALA A 59 -1.16 7.52 -9.46
CA ALA A 59 -0.16 8.38 -8.84
C ALA A 59 1.26 8.03 -9.37
N PRO A 60 2.24 8.96 -9.28
CA PRO A 60 3.58 8.76 -9.82
C PRO A 60 4.35 7.65 -9.09
N GLY A 61 5.45 7.20 -9.70
CA GLY A 61 6.42 6.35 -9.02
C GLY A 61 7.19 7.15 -7.97
N LEU A 62 7.52 6.51 -6.85
CA LEU A 62 8.27 7.12 -5.75
C LEU A 62 9.74 6.67 -5.72
N ILE A 63 10.12 5.72 -6.59
CA ILE A 63 11.51 5.37 -6.84
C ILE A 63 12.03 6.27 -7.97
N ASP A 64 12.23 7.54 -7.63
CA ASP A 64 12.72 8.58 -8.55
C ASP A 64 13.84 9.40 -7.88
N PRO A 65 14.93 9.75 -8.60
CA PRO A 65 15.98 10.63 -8.08
C PRO A 65 15.50 11.99 -7.56
N GLU A 66 14.34 12.47 -7.99
CA GLU A 66 13.71 13.67 -7.44
C GLU A 66 13.46 13.55 -5.93
N TYR A 67 13.12 12.36 -5.44
CA TYR A 67 12.82 12.11 -4.02
C TYR A 67 14.04 11.70 -3.20
N PHE A 68 15.25 11.86 -3.74
CA PHE A 68 16.47 11.64 -2.95
C PHE A 68 16.66 12.77 -1.93
N SER A 69 17.25 12.45 -0.78
CA SER A 69 17.43 13.37 0.34
C SER A 69 18.15 14.67 0.00
N GLU A 70 18.95 14.68 -1.06
CA GLU A 70 19.67 15.84 -1.58
C GLU A 70 18.76 16.84 -2.33
N ASN A 71 17.64 16.35 -2.86
CA ASN A 71 16.70 17.12 -3.68
C ASN A 71 15.35 17.34 -2.99
N PHE A 72 14.98 16.46 -2.06
CA PHE A 72 13.69 16.47 -1.39
C PHE A 72 13.85 15.95 0.04
N SER A 73 13.58 16.82 1.02
CA SER A 73 13.79 16.50 2.43
C SER A 73 12.67 15.63 3.00
N ASP A 74 12.97 14.91 4.09
CA ASP A 74 11.97 14.14 4.84
C ASP A 74 10.82 15.01 5.35
N GLU A 75 11.09 16.29 5.66
CA GLU A 75 10.09 17.25 6.12
C GLU A 75 9.11 17.62 4.98
N GLU A 76 9.63 17.81 3.76
CA GLU A 76 8.81 18.05 2.56
C GLU A 76 7.98 16.82 2.20
N MET A 77 8.56 15.62 2.32
CA MET A 77 7.86 14.35 2.16
C MET A 77 6.73 14.22 3.17
N TYR A 78 7.02 14.45 4.45
CA TYR A 78 6.02 14.40 5.51
C TYR A 78 4.87 15.35 5.22
N LYS A 79 5.18 16.60 4.87
CA LYS A 79 4.18 17.63 4.54
C LYS A 79 3.28 17.21 3.38
N GLN A 80 3.85 16.70 2.28
CA GLN A 80 3.03 16.19 1.17
C GLN A 80 2.12 15.03 1.56
N ILE A 81 2.58 14.14 2.46
CA ILE A 81 1.74 13.02 2.93
C ILE A 81 0.55 13.51 3.75
N ILE A 82 0.72 14.52 4.60
CA ILE A 82 -0.34 14.99 5.50
C ILE A 82 -1.27 16.05 4.89
N GLU A 83 -0.75 16.90 3.99
CA GLU A 83 -1.51 17.96 3.34
C GLU A 83 -2.06 17.53 1.97
N GLY A 84 -1.47 16.50 1.35
CA GLY A 84 -1.75 16.08 -0.02
C GLY A 84 -0.94 16.86 -1.05
N SER A 85 -1.07 16.45 -2.31
CA SER A 85 -0.54 17.16 -3.49
C SER A 85 -1.71 17.68 -4.33
N ASP A 86 -1.51 18.82 -4.99
CA ASP A 86 -2.47 19.40 -5.95
C ASP A 86 -2.69 18.53 -7.20
#